data_AF-A0A7W0Y467-F1
#
_entry.id   AF-A0A7W0Y467-F1
#
_cell.length_a   1.000
_cell.length_b   1.000
_cell.length_c   1.000
_cell.angle_alpha   90.00
_cell.angle_beta   90.00
_cell.angle_gamma   90.00
#
_symmetry.space_group_name_H-M   'P 1'
#
loop_
_entity.id
_entity.type
_entity.pdbx_description
1 polymer ?
#
loop_
_entity_poly.entity_id
_entity_poly.type
_entity_poly.pdbx_seq_one_letter_code
_entity_poly.pdbx_strand_id
1 'polypeptide(L)'
;MTALLVIAATSAVLVRPADACGGYGEFRTPQVVRLSAHRGAAAARSFALLGEVQAPKGTRFQLLAPRTFDTTAIALAPAQANPTQLTLLGRSGERRVTSAKRVLIANTSHHIGKTMSALEVEVGGGHFEIAVVGGGFRDLAWSEAGTRAVTSASDDAWLAQHAVRTSGTVYKHQLGKDLLTFSAYDADLGHYVTTVRAGDAVMSGQFGMPIVEYGMPLGTLVADGQRYLVVDDNGAVRTSTM
;
A
#
# COMPACT_ATOMS: atom_id res chain seq x y z
N MET A 1 19.03 43.49 5.29
CA MET A 1 18.77 42.47 4.26
C MET A 1 18.85 41.10 4.90
N THR A 2 17.71 40.50 5.25
CA THR A 2 17.60 39.06 5.51
C THR A 2 16.15 38.68 5.23
N ALA A 3 15.89 38.01 4.12
CA ALA A 3 14.57 37.51 3.77
C ALA A 3 14.41 36.11 4.40
N LEU A 4 13.43 35.96 5.30
CA LEU A 4 13.00 34.64 5.79
C LEU A 4 12.10 34.02 4.71
N LEU A 5 12.56 32.94 4.10
CA LEU A 5 11.78 32.11 3.20
C LEU A 5 11.05 31.05 4.04
N VAL A 6 9.78 31.29 4.37
CA VAL A 6 8.90 30.27 4.96
C VAL A 6 8.29 29.48 3.81
N ILE A 7 8.86 28.31 3.50
CA ILE A 7 8.22 27.36 2.59
C ILE A 7 7.14 26.64 3.38
N ALA A 8 5.89 27.09 3.20
CA ALA A 8 4.72 26.34 3.60
C ALA A 8 4.63 25.10 2.70
N ALA A 9 4.89 23.93 3.26
CA ALA A 9 4.60 22.67 2.59
C ALA A 9 3.08 22.49 2.56
N THR A 10 2.46 22.84 1.42
CA THR A 10 1.08 22.47 1.12
C THR A 10 1.03 20.95 0.96
N SER A 11 0.61 20.25 2.00
CA SER A 11 0.20 18.86 1.91
C SER A 11 -0.97 18.77 0.94
N ALA A 12 -0.70 18.36 -0.30
CA ALA A 12 -1.73 18.06 -1.27
C ALA A 12 -2.47 16.81 -0.78
N VAL A 13 -3.57 17.04 -0.04
CA VAL A 13 -4.62 16.04 0.14
C VAL A 13 -5.25 15.86 -1.24
N LEU A 14 -4.79 14.86 -1.99
CA LEU A 14 -5.47 14.41 -3.20
C LEU A 14 -6.73 13.65 -2.79
N VAL A 15 -7.76 14.38 -2.39
CA VAL A 15 -9.14 13.91 -2.47
C VAL A 15 -9.42 13.73 -3.96
N ARG A 16 -9.75 12.51 -4.42
CA ARG A 16 -10.25 12.29 -5.78
C ARG A 16 -11.76 12.06 -5.77
N PRO A 17 -12.57 13.05 -6.18
CA PRO A 17 -13.91 12.80 -6.69
C PRO A 17 -13.78 12.45 -8.19
N ALA A 18 -13.52 11.18 -8.52
CA ALA A 18 -13.42 10.74 -9.92
C ALA A 18 -14.47 9.67 -10.31
N ASP A 19 -15.35 9.24 -9.41
CA ASP A 19 -16.19 8.05 -9.65
C ASP A 19 -17.52 8.29 -10.38
N ALA A 20 -17.92 9.53 -10.66
CA ALA A 20 -19.24 9.77 -11.26
C ALA A 20 -19.25 9.84 -12.80
N CYS A 21 -18.13 10.14 -13.46
CA CYS A 21 -18.11 10.40 -14.91
C CYS A 21 -16.86 9.81 -15.57
N GLY A 22 -16.97 8.54 -15.99
CA GLY A 22 -16.18 7.91 -17.05
C GLY A 22 -14.78 8.45 -17.34
N GLY A 23 -13.77 7.75 -16.80
CA GLY A 23 -12.40 7.83 -17.30
C GLY A 23 -11.39 7.97 -16.17
N TYR A 24 -10.63 6.92 -15.91
CA TYR A 24 -9.29 7.09 -15.35
C TYR A 24 -8.45 7.72 -16.46
N GLY A 25 -8.63 9.03 -16.68
CA GLY A 25 -7.80 9.81 -17.60
C GLY A 25 -6.34 9.60 -17.20
N GLU A 26 -5.47 9.44 -18.21
CA GLU A 26 -4.02 9.23 -18.11
C GLU A 26 -3.49 9.57 -16.71
N PHE A 27 -3.15 8.54 -15.93
CA PHE A 27 -2.46 8.75 -14.66
C PHE A 27 -1.12 9.43 -14.99
N ARG A 28 -1.10 10.77 -14.96
CA ARG A 28 0.11 11.58 -15.21
C ARG A 28 1.13 11.41 -14.09
N THR A 29 0.66 10.98 -12.93
CA THR A 29 1.50 10.56 -11.81
C THR A 29 1.25 9.08 -11.55
N PRO A 30 2.28 8.23 -11.62
CA PRO A 30 2.16 6.83 -11.29
C PRO A 30 1.64 6.64 -9.85
N GLN A 31 0.77 5.65 -9.67
CA GLN A 31 0.16 5.30 -8.40
C GLN A 31 0.53 3.87 -8.04
N VAL A 32 1.05 3.68 -6.83
CA VAL A 32 1.21 2.33 -6.28
C VAL A 32 -0.12 1.94 -5.64
N VAL A 33 -0.59 0.76 -5.97
CA VAL A 33 -1.79 0.16 -5.42
C VAL A 33 -1.50 -1.24 -4.91
N ARG A 34 -2.19 -1.64 -3.84
CA ARG A 34 -2.05 -2.98 -3.27
C ARG A 34 -2.71 -4.03 -4.16
N LEU A 35 -2.09 -5.20 -4.23
CA LEU A 35 -2.74 -6.40 -4.75
C LEU A 35 -3.45 -7.15 -3.63
N SER A 36 -4.73 -7.43 -3.84
CA SER A 36 -5.51 -8.32 -2.98
C SER A 36 -5.68 -9.67 -3.68
N ALA A 37 -5.02 -10.70 -3.15
CA ALA A 37 -5.05 -12.05 -3.70
C ALA A 37 -5.94 -12.96 -2.85
N HIS A 38 -6.84 -13.68 -3.51
CA HIS A 38 -7.84 -14.52 -2.88
C HIS A 38 -7.80 -15.91 -3.49
N ARG A 39 -7.74 -16.95 -2.66
CA ARG A 39 -7.76 -18.35 -3.11
C ARG A 39 -9.15 -18.93 -2.85
N GLY A 40 -9.97 -18.99 -3.88
CA GLY A 40 -11.27 -19.66 -3.85
C GLY A 40 -11.20 -21.10 -4.34
N ALA A 41 -12.27 -21.85 -4.11
CA ALA A 41 -12.40 -23.25 -4.54
C ALA A 41 -12.35 -23.43 -6.07
N ALA A 42 -12.69 -22.39 -6.85
CA ALA A 42 -12.72 -22.45 -8.31
C ALA A 42 -11.43 -21.95 -8.97
N ALA A 43 -10.78 -20.91 -8.42
CA ALA A 43 -9.50 -20.38 -8.89
C ALA A 43 -8.94 -19.33 -7.92
N ALA A 44 -7.63 -19.10 -7.96
CA ALA A 44 -7.03 -17.91 -7.36
C ALA A 44 -7.35 -16.68 -8.21
N ARG A 45 -7.79 -15.60 -7.56
CA ARG A 45 -8.10 -14.31 -8.20
C ARG A 45 -7.33 -13.20 -7.52
N SER A 46 -6.97 -12.17 -8.26
CA SER A 46 -6.20 -11.05 -7.73
C SER A 46 -6.73 -9.73 -8.24
N PHE A 47 -6.68 -8.72 -7.39
CA PHE A 47 -7.27 -7.43 -7.66
C PHE A 47 -6.31 -6.30 -7.30
N ALA A 48 -6.09 -5.37 -8.22
CA ALA A 48 -5.42 -4.11 -7.95
C ALA A 48 -6.45 -3.09 -7.43
N LEU A 49 -6.33 -2.69 -6.17
CA LEU A 49 -7.31 -1.82 -5.49
C LEU A 49 -7.13 -0.36 -5.93
N LEU A 50 -8.13 0.23 -6.55
CA LEU A 50 -8.06 1.59 -7.11
C LEU A 50 -8.56 2.68 -6.16
N GLY A 51 -9.15 2.30 -5.02
CA GLY A 51 -9.66 3.22 -4.00
C GLY A 51 -11.11 2.96 -3.61
N GLU A 52 -11.55 3.64 -2.55
CA GLU A 52 -12.92 3.57 -2.03
C GLU A 52 -13.90 4.27 -2.97
N VAL A 53 -15.07 3.65 -3.18
CA VAL A 53 -16.14 4.16 -4.03
C VAL A 53 -17.50 3.89 -3.41
N GLN A 54 -18.52 4.68 -3.76
CA GLN A 54 -19.90 4.36 -3.41
C GLN A 54 -20.46 3.34 -4.42
N ALA A 55 -20.87 2.16 -3.93
CA ALA A 55 -21.53 1.18 -4.77
C ALA A 55 -22.87 1.73 -5.31
N PRO A 56 -23.17 1.57 -6.61
CA PRO A 56 -24.48 1.91 -7.16
C PRO A 56 -25.61 1.21 -6.40
N LYS A 57 -26.76 1.88 -6.27
CA LYS A 57 -27.94 1.29 -5.62
C LYS A 57 -28.35 0.02 -6.35
N GLY A 58 -28.58 -1.05 -5.60
CA GLY A 58 -28.96 -2.36 -6.14
C GLY A 58 -27.80 -3.22 -6.65
N THR A 59 -26.55 -2.80 -6.43
CA THR A 59 -25.37 -3.63 -6.68
C THR A 59 -25.50 -4.96 -5.94
N ARG A 60 -25.36 -6.07 -6.68
CA ARG A 60 -25.45 -7.43 -6.13
C ARG A 60 -24.06 -7.99 -5.90
N PHE A 61 -23.62 -7.96 -4.65
CA PHE A 61 -22.37 -8.59 -4.25
C PHE A 61 -22.55 -10.11 -4.09
N GLN A 62 -21.53 -10.85 -4.49
CA GLN A 62 -21.44 -12.30 -4.31
C GLN A 62 -20.13 -12.63 -3.63
N LEU A 63 -20.16 -13.57 -2.67
CA LEU A 63 -18.94 -14.04 -2.05
C LEU A 63 -17.99 -14.62 -3.10
N LEU A 64 -16.75 -14.16 -3.07
CA LEU A 64 -15.70 -14.57 -4.00
C LEU A 64 -15.34 -16.05 -3.80
N ALA A 65 -15.27 -16.47 -2.54
CA ALA A 65 -14.98 -17.84 -2.14
C ALA A 65 -16.02 -18.32 -1.10
N PRO A 66 -17.24 -18.68 -1.54
CA PRO A 66 -18.28 -19.14 -0.63
C PRO A 66 -17.80 -20.36 0.18
N ARG A 67 -18.22 -20.43 1.45
CA ARG A 67 -17.87 -21.51 2.39
C ARG A 67 -16.38 -21.58 2.75
N THR A 68 -15.68 -20.46 2.63
CA THR A 68 -14.33 -20.28 3.19
C THR A 68 -14.35 -19.18 4.24
N PHE A 69 -13.23 -18.98 4.94
CA PHE A 69 -13.07 -17.84 5.85
C PHE A 69 -12.83 -16.50 5.12
N ASP A 70 -12.67 -16.53 3.79
CA ASP A 70 -12.58 -15.33 2.99
C ASP A 70 -13.97 -14.73 2.76
N THR A 71 -14.28 -13.67 3.51
CA THR A 71 -15.56 -12.95 3.46
C THR A 71 -15.66 -11.98 2.30
N THR A 72 -14.61 -11.88 1.47
CA THR A 72 -14.56 -10.96 0.34
C THR A 72 -15.74 -11.20 -0.60
N ALA A 73 -16.50 -10.15 -0.84
CA ALA A 73 -17.61 -10.16 -1.77
C ALA A 73 -17.30 -9.24 -2.94
N ILE A 74 -17.64 -9.68 -4.15
CA ILE A 74 -17.41 -8.92 -5.38
C ILE A 74 -18.70 -8.67 -6.14
N ALA A 75 -18.74 -7.58 -6.88
CA ALA A 75 -19.74 -7.32 -7.89
C ALA A 75 -19.04 -6.89 -9.18
N LEU A 76 -19.60 -7.28 -10.33
CA LEU A 76 -19.10 -6.79 -11.62
C LEU A 76 -19.39 -5.29 -11.72
N ALA A 77 -18.40 -4.53 -12.15
CA ALA A 77 -18.56 -3.14 -12.55
C ALA A 77 -18.50 -3.05 -14.08
N PRO A 78 -19.03 -1.97 -14.69
CA PRO A 78 -18.80 -1.71 -16.10
C PRO A 78 -17.31 -1.74 -16.42
N ALA A 79 -16.94 -2.50 -17.45
CA ALA A 79 -15.56 -2.55 -17.92
C ALA A 79 -15.07 -1.15 -18.30
N GLN A 80 -13.79 -0.88 -18.09
CA GLN A 80 -13.20 0.37 -18.56
C GLN A 80 -13.21 0.39 -20.09
N ALA A 81 -13.59 1.53 -20.68
CA ALA A 81 -13.53 1.72 -22.13
C ALA A 81 -12.09 1.57 -22.66
N ASN A 82 -11.11 2.03 -21.87
CA ASN A 82 -9.70 1.91 -22.16
C ASN A 82 -9.06 0.95 -21.13
N PRO A 83 -8.47 -0.17 -21.56
CA PRO A 83 -7.74 -1.05 -20.67
C PRO A 83 -6.59 -0.30 -19.97
N THR A 84 -6.41 -0.57 -18.69
CA THR A 84 -5.32 -0.02 -17.88
C THR A 84 -4.13 -0.97 -17.92
N GLN A 85 -2.94 -0.48 -18.24
CA GLN A 85 -1.69 -1.21 -18.03
C GLN A 85 -1.22 -1.03 -16.59
N LEU A 86 -0.84 -2.14 -15.95
CA LEU A 86 -0.28 -2.20 -14.62
C LEU A 86 1.09 -2.87 -14.67
N THR A 87 1.99 -2.39 -13.83
CA THR A 87 3.29 -3.03 -13.56
C THR A 87 3.22 -3.69 -12.20
N LEU A 88 3.19 -5.01 -12.17
CA LEU A 88 3.17 -5.81 -10.95
C LEU A 88 4.59 -6.00 -10.44
N LEU A 89 4.80 -5.78 -9.14
CA LEU A 89 6.10 -5.93 -8.50
C LEU A 89 6.00 -6.83 -7.26
N GLY A 90 6.99 -7.71 -7.11
CA GLY A 90 7.07 -8.65 -6.01
C GLY A 90 8.38 -9.43 -6.00
N ARG A 91 8.48 -10.48 -5.19
CA ARG A 91 9.70 -11.32 -5.10
C ARG A 91 10.07 -11.97 -6.42
N SER A 92 9.09 -12.22 -7.30
CA SER A 92 9.31 -12.77 -8.63
C SER A 92 9.79 -11.74 -9.66
N GLY A 93 10.00 -10.48 -9.28
CA GLY A 93 10.44 -9.40 -10.16
C GLY A 93 9.30 -8.53 -10.67
N GLU A 94 9.49 -7.96 -11.86
CA GLU A 94 8.51 -7.10 -12.54
C GLU A 94 7.71 -7.89 -13.58
N ARG A 95 6.40 -7.64 -13.68
CA ARG A 95 5.59 -8.09 -14.82
C ARG A 95 4.54 -7.06 -15.19
N ARG A 96 4.38 -6.81 -16.50
CA ARG A 96 3.33 -5.94 -17.01
C ARG A 96 2.09 -6.73 -17.38
N VAL A 97 0.94 -6.21 -16.99
CA VAL A 97 -0.38 -6.77 -17.32
C VAL A 97 -1.31 -5.65 -17.77
N THR A 98 -2.28 -5.98 -18.61
CA THR A 98 -3.32 -5.04 -19.05
C THR A 98 -4.68 -5.58 -18.65
N SER A 99 -5.51 -4.76 -18.03
CA SER A 99 -6.87 -5.16 -17.64
C SER A 99 -7.88 -4.04 -17.87
N ALA A 100 -9.04 -4.43 -18.40
CA ALA A 100 -10.25 -3.60 -18.42
C ALA A 100 -11.33 -4.12 -17.46
N LYS A 101 -11.06 -5.25 -16.78
CA LYS A 101 -12.04 -5.96 -15.94
C LYS A 101 -12.17 -5.27 -14.59
N ARG A 102 -13.11 -4.32 -14.51
CA ARG A 102 -13.41 -3.61 -13.27
C ARG A 102 -14.37 -4.42 -12.41
N VAL A 103 -14.09 -4.46 -11.11
CA VAL A 103 -14.96 -5.05 -10.09
C VAL A 103 -15.13 -4.08 -8.92
N LEU A 104 -16.23 -4.23 -8.20
CA LEU A 104 -16.40 -3.67 -6.87
C LEU A 104 -16.11 -4.77 -5.86
N ILE A 105 -15.37 -4.44 -4.81
CA ILE A 105 -15.00 -5.34 -3.72
C ILE A 105 -15.57 -4.78 -2.42
N ALA A 106 -16.25 -5.62 -1.66
CA ALA A 106 -16.81 -5.30 -0.35
C ALA A 106 -16.50 -6.42 0.65
N ASN A 107 -16.72 -6.12 1.94
CA ASN A 107 -16.62 -7.10 3.03
C ASN A 107 -15.29 -7.86 3.10
N THR A 108 -14.19 -7.20 2.71
CA THR A 108 -12.86 -7.77 2.94
C THR A 108 -12.53 -7.70 4.42
N SER A 109 -11.64 -8.57 4.89
CA SER A 109 -11.13 -8.55 6.27
C SER A 109 -10.51 -7.21 6.68
N HIS A 110 -10.11 -6.39 5.71
CA HIS A 110 -9.43 -5.11 5.92
C HIS A 110 -10.32 -3.89 5.66
N HIS A 111 -11.47 -4.02 5.00
CA HIS A 111 -12.31 -2.88 4.59
C HIS A 111 -13.78 -3.13 4.90
N ILE A 112 -14.08 -3.46 6.15
CA ILE A 112 -15.46 -3.72 6.61
C ILE A 112 -16.29 -2.45 6.43
N GLY A 113 -17.44 -2.59 5.75
CA GLY A 113 -18.36 -1.46 5.50
C GLY A 113 -17.94 -0.51 4.38
N LYS A 114 -16.76 -0.70 3.77
CA LYS A 114 -16.29 0.08 2.63
C LYS A 114 -16.43 -0.73 1.33
N THR A 115 -16.69 -0.04 0.23
CA THR A 115 -16.62 -0.64 -1.12
C THR A 115 -15.40 -0.08 -1.84
N MET A 116 -14.57 -0.96 -2.39
CA MET A 116 -13.40 -0.60 -3.18
C MET A 116 -13.67 -0.85 -4.66
N SER A 117 -13.27 0.08 -5.51
CA SER A 117 -13.12 -0.20 -6.94
C SER A 117 -11.80 -0.91 -7.17
N ALA A 118 -11.79 -1.91 -8.04
CA ALA A 118 -10.56 -2.64 -8.35
C ALA A 118 -10.51 -3.11 -9.81
N LEU A 119 -9.30 -3.40 -10.27
CA LEU A 119 -9.07 -4.13 -11.52
C LEU A 119 -8.71 -5.57 -11.21
N GLU A 120 -9.43 -6.51 -11.81
CA GLU A 120 -9.02 -7.91 -11.77
C GLU A 120 -7.78 -8.10 -12.65
N VAL A 121 -6.76 -8.70 -12.05
CA VAL A 121 -5.46 -8.93 -12.67
C VAL A 121 -5.07 -10.39 -12.54
N GLU A 122 -4.54 -10.95 -13.63
CA GLU A 122 -3.99 -12.29 -13.62
C GLU A 122 -2.55 -12.22 -13.11
N VAL A 123 -2.29 -12.68 -11.89
CA VAL A 123 -0.96 -12.63 -11.25
C VAL A 123 -0.01 -13.76 -11.71
N GLY A 124 -0.48 -14.73 -12.49
CA GLY A 124 0.31 -15.92 -12.85
C GLY A 124 0.74 -16.71 -11.61
N GLY A 125 1.71 -17.63 -11.75
CA GLY A 125 2.28 -18.37 -10.62
C GLY A 125 3.24 -17.58 -9.73
N GLY A 126 3.40 -16.26 -9.96
CA GLY A 126 4.35 -15.41 -9.24
C GLY A 126 3.77 -14.78 -7.97
N HIS A 127 4.66 -14.38 -7.04
CA HIS A 127 4.32 -13.67 -5.82
C HIS A 127 4.49 -12.17 -6.04
N PHE A 128 3.38 -11.49 -6.31
CA PHE A 128 3.30 -10.03 -6.51
C PHE A 128 2.55 -9.38 -5.36
N GLU A 129 3.08 -8.28 -4.84
CA GLU A 129 2.55 -7.60 -3.64
C GLU A 129 1.88 -6.26 -4.01
N ILE A 130 2.45 -5.55 -4.98
CA ILE A 130 1.96 -4.24 -5.41
C ILE A 130 1.79 -4.18 -6.93
N ALA A 131 0.94 -3.27 -7.38
CA ALA A 131 0.85 -2.86 -8.76
C ALA A 131 1.11 -1.36 -8.88
N VAL A 132 1.80 -0.95 -9.93
CA VAL A 132 1.97 0.45 -10.30
C VAL A 132 1.05 0.72 -11.49
N VAL A 133 0.20 1.71 -11.34
CA VAL A 133 -0.76 2.16 -12.35
C VAL A 133 -0.33 3.53 -12.86
N GLY A 134 -0.28 3.70 -14.19
CA GLY A 134 0.19 4.94 -14.81
C GLY A 134 1.67 4.93 -15.18
N GLY A 135 2.00 5.68 -16.23
CA GLY A 135 3.32 5.66 -16.87
C GLY A 135 4.31 6.67 -16.28
N GLY A 136 5.59 6.32 -16.33
CA GLY A 136 6.72 7.24 -16.15
C GLY A 136 7.95 6.58 -15.55
N PHE A 137 7.77 5.71 -14.57
CA PHE A 137 8.89 5.17 -13.81
C PHE A 137 9.77 4.22 -14.63
N ARG A 138 11.05 4.52 -14.67
CA ARG A 138 12.15 3.63 -15.06
C ARG A 138 12.73 2.98 -13.81
N ASP A 139 13.46 1.89 -14.02
CA ASP A 139 14.24 1.22 -12.97
C ASP A 139 13.40 0.79 -11.76
N LEU A 140 12.18 0.29 -12.03
CA LEU A 140 11.27 -0.19 -11.00
C LEU A 140 11.88 -1.42 -10.30
N ALA A 141 12.05 -1.32 -8.98
CA ALA A 141 12.50 -2.43 -8.17
C ALA A 141 11.72 -2.50 -6.86
N TRP A 142 11.40 -3.72 -6.45
CA TRP A 142 10.70 -3.99 -5.19
C TRP A 142 11.59 -4.76 -4.22
N SER A 143 11.61 -4.29 -2.98
CA SER A 143 12.14 -5.05 -1.84
C SER A 143 11.05 -5.20 -0.80
N GLU A 144 10.59 -6.42 -0.60
CA GLU A 144 9.61 -6.74 0.43
C GLU A 144 10.19 -6.53 1.83
N ALA A 145 9.33 -6.14 2.77
CA ALA A 145 9.68 -6.02 4.18
C ALA A 145 9.91 -7.40 4.80
N GLY A 146 11.15 -7.70 5.18
CA GLY A 146 11.45 -8.87 6.01
C GLY A 146 11.12 -8.59 7.48
N THR A 147 10.01 -9.13 8.01
CA THR A 147 9.58 -8.89 9.40
C THR A 147 10.29 -9.80 10.39
N ARG A 148 10.89 -9.22 11.43
CA ARG A 148 11.41 -9.95 12.60
C ARG A 148 11.15 -9.15 13.88
N ALA A 149 10.95 -9.83 15.00
CA ALA A 149 10.97 -9.14 16.28
C ALA A 149 12.36 -8.53 16.51
N VAL A 150 12.41 -7.34 17.12
CA VAL A 150 13.65 -6.80 17.66
C VAL A 150 14.08 -7.70 18.81
N THR A 151 15.29 -8.23 18.73
CA THR A 151 15.88 -9.12 19.74
C THR A 151 17.30 -8.72 20.12
N SER A 152 17.80 -7.58 19.61
CA SER A 152 19.19 -7.17 19.79
C SER A 152 19.32 -5.91 20.64
N ALA A 153 20.25 -5.93 21.60
CA ALA A 153 20.51 -4.81 22.48
C ALA A 153 20.96 -3.52 21.73
N SER A 154 21.53 -3.67 20.53
CA SER A 154 21.91 -2.53 19.70
C SER A 154 20.72 -1.82 19.05
N ASP A 155 19.68 -2.58 18.66
CA ASP A 155 18.43 -2.00 18.16
C ASP A 155 17.67 -1.31 19.30
N ASP A 156 17.61 -1.92 20.49
CA ASP A 156 16.97 -1.31 21.67
C ASP A 156 17.66 -0.01 22.08
N ALA A 157 19.00 -0.01 22.15
CA ALA A 157 19.78 1.18 22.45
C ALA A 157 19.55 2.31 21.42
N TRP A 158 19.46 1.95 20.14
CA TRP A 158 19.17 2.92 19.08
C TRP A 158 17.76 3.51 19.19
N LEU A 159 16.74 2.68 19.48
CA LEU A 159 15.36 3.15 19.68
C LEU A 159 15.25 4.10 20.88
N ALA A 160 15.90 3.75 21.99
CA ALA A 160 15.95 4.59 23.19
C ALA A 160 16.64 5.94 22.92
N GLN A 161 17.75 5.95 22.18
CA GLN A 161 18.46 7.18 21.80
C GLN A 161 17.59 8.15 21.01
N HIS A 162 16.66 7.65 20.20
CA HIS A 162 15.82 8.45 19.32
C HIS A 162 14.40 8.67 19.87
N ALA A 163 14.21 8.41 21.17
CA ALA A 163 12.94 8.60 21.87
C ALA A 163 11.74 7.90 21.19
N VAL A 164 11.99 6.78 20.49
CA VAL A 164 10.92 5.97 19.92
C VAL A 164 10.25 5.24 21.08
N ARG A 165 9.04 5.69 21.45
CA ARG A 165 8.25 5.05 22.48
C ARG A 165 7.69 3.75 21.93
N THR A 166 8.01 2.66 22.59
CA THR A 166 7.52 1.34 22.20
C THR A 166 6.82 0.70 23.38
N SER A 167 5.54 0.38 23.23
CA SER A 167 4.85 -0.50 24.17
C SER A 167 4.71 -1.88 23.53
N GLY A 168 5.19 -2.91 24.23
CA GLY A 168 5.15 -4.29 23.72
C GLY A 168 6.22 -4.62 22.68
N THR A 169 5.91 -5.57 21.79
CA THR A 169 6.83 -6.10 20.79
C THR A 169 7.12 -5.07 19.70
N VAL A 170 8.41 -4.83 19.43
CA VAL A 170 8.87 -4.02 18.30
C VAL A 170 9.18 -4.95 17.13
N TYR A 171 8.63 -4.63 15.96
CA TYR A 171 8.92 -5.31 14.71
C TYR A 171 9.94 -4.52 13.91
N LYS A 172 11.03 -5.17 13.56
CA LYS A 172 12.05 -4.64 12.67
C LYS A 172 11.83 -5.20 11.28
N HIS A 173 11.84 -4.32 10.28
CA HIS A 173 11.84 -4.70 8.88
C HIS A 173 13.11 -4.20 8.20
N GLN A 174 13.78 -5.08 7.46
CA GLN A 174 14.88 -4.71 6.58
C GLN A 174 14.34 -4.46 5.18
N LEU A 175 14.69 -3.30 4.62
CA LEU A 175 14.21 -2.81 3.33
C LEU A 175 15.43 -2.49 2.44
N GLY A 176 15.82 -3.44 1.59
CA GLY A 176 17.12 -3.38 0.92
C GLY A 176 18.29 -3.44 1.91
N LYS A 177 19.42 -2.80 1.58
CA LYS A 177 20.66 -2.91 2.36
C LYS A 177 20.77 -1.88 3.49
N ASP A 178 20.21 -0.69 3.27
CA ASP A 178 20.55 0.49 4.08
C ASP A 178 19.35 1.08 4.83
N LEU A 179 18.15 0.53 4.62
CA LEU A 179 16.92 1.01 5.24
C LEU A 179 16.37 -0.04 6.21
N LEU A 180 16.11 0.42 7.42
CA LEU A 180 15.44 -0.33 8.48
C LEU A 180 14.17 0.41 8.87
N THR A 181 13.11 -0.32 9.15
CA THR A 181 11.94 0.24 9.82
C THR A 181 11.67 -0.49 11.12
N PHE A 182 11.16 0.25 12.09
CA PHE A 182 10.77 -0.24 13.40
C PHE A 182 9.31 0.11 13.62
N SER A 183 8.45 -0.90 13.68
CA SER A 183 7.01 -0.73 13.90
C SER A 183 6.67 -1.22 15.31
N ALA A 184 6.06 -0.36 16.11
CA ALA A 184 5.66 -0.67 17.48
C ALA A 184 4.28 -0.09 17.78
N TYR A 185 3.54 -0.70 18.70
CA TYR A 185 2.30 -0.13 19.19
C TYR A 185 2.60 1.01 20.16
N ASP A 186 2.02 2.18 19.90
CA ASP A 186 2.04 3.32 20.80
C ASP A 186 0.73 3.35 21.60
N ALA A 187 0.82 3.04 22.89
CA ALA A 187 -0.33 2.98 23.77
C ALA A 187 -0.99 4.35 24.02
N ASP A 188 -0.22 5.44 23.95
CA ASP A 188 -0.74 6.80 24.15
C ASP A 188 -1.57 7.21 22.93
N LEU A 189 -1.13 6.80 21.73
CA LEU A 189 -1.79 7.13 20.47
C LEU A 189 -2.86 6.11 20.04
N GLY A 190 -2.87 4.93 20.64
CA GLY A 190 -3.82 3.85 20.33
C GLY A 190 -3.60 3.23 18.94
N HIS A 191 -2.39 3.31 18.38
CA HIS A 191 -2.08 2.78 17.04
C HIS A 191 -0.60 2.41 16.86
N TYR A 192 -0.27 1.74 15.76
CA TYR A 192 1.11 1.40 15.41
C TYR A 192 1.86 2.60 14.83
N VAL A 193 3.06 2.87 15.33
CA VAL A 193 3.98 3.87 14.80
C VAL A 193 5.15 3.15 14.13
N THR A 194 5.47 3.56 12.91
CA THR A 194 6.66 3.09 12.20
C THR A 194 7.75 4.15 12.26
N THR A 195 8.99 3.79 12.56
CA THR A 195 10.15 4.69 12.50
C THR A 195 11.11 4.17 11.45
N VAL A 196 11.63 5.06 10.60
CA VAL A 196 12.56 4.69 9.54
C VAL A 196 13.99 5.11 9.92
N ARG A 197 14.92 4.18 9.77
CA ARG A 197 16.36 4.37 9.93
C ARG A 197 17.04 4.20 8.58
N ALA A 198 17.79 5.21 8.15
CA ALA A 198 18.62 5.18 6.95
C ALA A 198 20.07 5.51 7.36
N GLY A 199 20.90 4.49 7.56
CA GLY A 199 22.22 4.67 8.19
C GLY A 199 22.11 5.22 9.62
N ASP A 200 22.72 6.39 9.86
CA ASP A 200 22.62 7.13 11.13
C ASP A 200 21.51 8.20 11.12
N ALA A 201 20.90 8.46 9.96
CA ALA A 201 19.78 9.38 9.85
C ALA A 201 18.48 8.73 10.35
N VAL A 202 17.68 9.53 11.05
CA VAL A 202 16.35 9.13 11.52
C VAL A 202 15.31 9.90 10.74
N MET A 203 14.46 9.16 10.03
CA MET A 203 13.23 9.69 9.47
C MET A 203 12.09 9.11 10.30
N SER A 204 11.81 9.76 11.43
CA SER A 204 10.63 9.43 12.24
C SER A 204 9.41 10.12 11.63
N GLY A 205 8.44 9.33 11.20
CA GLY A 205 7.11 9.82 10.82
C GLY A 205 6.07 9.04 11.59
N GLN A 206 4.96 9.67 11.98
CA GLN A 206 3.78 8.90 12.35
C GLN A 206 3.21 8.30 11.08
N PHE A 207 3.38 6.99 10.90
CA PHE A 207 2.81 6.23 9.80
C PHE A 207 1.62 5.36 10.23
N GLY A 208 1.00 5.69 11.37
CA GLY A 208 -0.17 4.97 11.89
C GLY A 208 -1.48 5.62 11.46
N MET A 209 -2.45 4.77 11.09
CA MET A 209 -3.86 5.15 10.96
C MET A 209 -4.57 4.96 12.31
N PRO A 210 -5.57 5.79 12.63
CA PRO A 210 -6.34 5.63 13.86
C PRO A 210 -7.19 4.35 13.80
N ILE A 211 -6.81 3.38 14.63
CA ILE A 211 -7.71 2.50 15.39
C ILE A 211 -8.08 1.11 14.81
N VAL A 212 -7.82 0.72 13.55
CA VAL A 212 -8.17 -0.67 13.12
C VAL A 212 -7.22 -1.35 12.13
N GLU A 213 -6.28 -0.62 11.52
CA GLU A 213 -5.51 -1.12 10.38
C GLU A 213 -4.00 -1.15 10.73
N TYR A 214 -3.37 -2.31 10.55
CA TYR A 214 -1.99 -2.58 10.97
C TYR A 214 -0.99 -1.87 10.05
N GLY A 215 -0.63 -0.63 10.41
CA GLY A 215 0.33 0.33 9.82
C GLY A 215 1.74 -0.17 9.48
N MET A 216 1.89 -1.41 9.00
CA MET A 216 3.16 -2.06 8.76
C MET A 216 3.65 -1.79 7.34
N PRO A 217 4.94 -1.53 7.14
CA PRO A 217 5.49 -1.37 5.80
C PRO A 217 5.39 -2.69 5.02
N LEU A 218 4.86 -2.63 3.81
CA LEU A 218 4.85 -3.78 2.89
C LEU A 218 6.23 -3.97 2.25
N GLY A 219 6.95 -2.87 2.02
CA GLY A 219 8.25 -2.90 1.38
C GLY A 219 8.72 -1.52 0.91
N THR A 220 9.76 -1.54 0.07
CA THR A 220 10.24 -0.33 -0.62
C THR A 220 10.14 -0.52 -2.12
N LEU A 221 9.75 0.57 -2.78
CA LEU A 221 9.80 0.72 -4.22
C LEU A 221 10.97 1.62 -4.59
N VAL A 222 11.79 1.25 -5.56
CA VAL A 222 12.69 2.18 -6.25
C VAL A 222 12.08 2.51 -7.60
N ALA A 223 12.06 3.79 -7.96
CA ALA A 223 11.52 4.26 -9.22
C ALA A 223 12.23 5.56 -9.61
N ASP A 224 12.70 5.68 -10.86
CA ASP A 224 13.48 6.83 -11.36
C ASP A 224 14.68 7.19 -10.46
N GLY A 225 15.34 6.18 -9.88
CA GLY A 225 16.45 6.37 -8.95
C GLY A 225 16.05 6.86 -7.55
N GLN A 226 14.77 7.18 -7.32
CA GLN A 226 14.23 7.52 -6.00
C GLN A 226 13.70 6.29 -5.28
N ARG A 227 13.84 6.23 -3.95
CA ARG A 227 13.29 5.15 -3.12
C ARG A 227 12.08 5.65 -2.34
N TYR A 228 11.03 4.86 -2.35
CA TYR A 228 9.75 5.12 -1.70
C TYR A 228 9.48 4.04 -0.67
N LEU A 229 9.00 4.44 0.51
CA LEU A 229 8.48 3.53 1.51
C LEU A 229 6.98 3.31 1.24
N VAL A 230 6.57 2.05 1.14
CA VAL A 230 5.16 1.70 0.97
C VAL A 230 4.63 1.20 2.30
N VAL A 231 3.74 1.98 2.92
CA VAL A 231 3.11 1.66 4.20
C VAL A 231 1.66 1.24 3.95
N ASP A 232 1.31 0.06 4.49
CA ASP A 232 0.05 -0.68 4.45
C ASP A 232 -1.16 -0.09 3.67
N ASP A 233 -2.37 -0.27 4.19
CA ASP A 233 -3.47 -1.01 3.55
C ASP A 233 -4.16 -0.33 2.36
N ASN A 234 -3.88 0.95 2.14
CA ASN A 234 -4.35 1.73 1.00
C ASN A 234 -3.25 2.00 -0.04
N GLY A 235 -2.07 1.38 0.09
CA GLY A 235 -0.93 1.63 -0.78
C GLY A 235 -0.40 3.06 -0.62
N ALA A 236 -0.48 3.61 0.58
CA ALA A 236 0.01 4.96 0.86
C ALA A 236 1.53 4.99 0.64
N VAL A 237 1.93 5.49 -0.53
CA VAL A 237 3.33 5.72 -0.86
C VAL A 237 3.76 6.99 -0.16
N ARG A 238 4.74 6.88 0.72
CA ARG A 238 5.44 8.05 1.22
C ARG A 238 6.84 8.08 0.63
N THR A 239 7.14 9.18 -0.03
CA THR A 239 8.50 9.51 -0.48
C THR A 239 9.39 9.66 0.75
N SER A 240 10.38 8.79 0.90
CA SER A 240 11.60 9.18 1.59
C SER A 240 12.57 9.63 0.51
N THR A 241 12.60 10.92 0.18
CA THR A 241 13.79 11.44 -0.51
C THR A 241 14.96 11.23 0.44
N MET A 242 15.75 10.20 0.18
CA MET A 242 17.11 10.07 0.71
C MET A 242 18.03 10.94 -0.13
#